data_AF-A0A920S7Y9-F1
#
_entry.id   AF-A0A920S7Y9-F1
#
_cell.length_a   1.000
_cell.length_b   1.000
_cell.length_c   1.000
_cell.angle_alpha   90.00
_cell.angle_beta   90.00
_cell.angle_gamma   90.00
#
_symmetry.space_group_name_H-M   'P 1'
#
loop_
_entity.id
_entity.type
_entity.pdbx_description
1 polymer ?
#
loop_
_entity_poly.entity_id
_entity_poly.type
_entity_poly.pdbx_seq_one_letter_code
_entity_poly.pdbx_strand_id
1 'polypeptide(L)'
;MGGHASFAFGLAMSRPDEKIILFDSEGDILMNMGALTTIAEKNPKNFYHFVLDNGVYATTGGQPVPNAENVQYDVIAKGCGIRLPIPLIIWKILPIT
;
A
#
# COMPACT_ATOMS: atom_id res chain seq x y z
N MET A 1 1.64 -0.59 -12.69
CA MET A 1 0.35 -0.75 -12.01
C MET A 1 0.28 -2.17 -11.46
N GLY A 2 0.02 -2.33 -10.16
CA GLY A 2 0.01 -3.59 -9.40
C GLY A 2 1.40 -4.08 -8.98
N GLY A 3 2.44 -3.26 -9.04
CA GLY A 3 3.82 -3.72 -8.89
C GLY A 3 4.65 -2.97 -7.85
N HIS A 4 4.16 -1.84 -7.34
CA HIS A 4 4.98 -0.97 -6.51
C HIS A 4 5.35 -1.64 -5.18
N ALA A 5 4.36 -2.25 -4.52
CA ALA A 5 4.55 -2.98 -3.27
C ALA A 5 5.58 -4.11 -3.40
N SER A 6 5.47 -4.95 -4.44
CA SER A 6 6.40 -6.05 -4.68
C SER A 6 7.82 -5.58 -5.02
N PHE A 7 7.96 -4.52 -5.83
CA PHE A 7 9.26 -3.94 -6.17
C PHE A 7 9.96 -3.36 -4.94
N ALA A 8 9.27 -2.50 -4.19
CA ALA A 8 9.85 -1.85 -3.02
C ALA A 8 10.16 -2.87 -1.92
N PHE A 9 9.33 -3.91 -1.77
CA PHE A 9 9.61 -5.05 -0.90
C PHE A 9 10.90 -5.78 -1.30
N GLY A 10 11.09 -6.09 -2.58
CA GLY A 10 12.32 -6.72 -3.07
C GLY A 10 13.57 -5.85 -2.79
N LEU A 11 13.44 -4.53 -2.93
CA LEU A 11 14.50 -3.59 -2.59
C LEU A 11 14.81 -3.60 -1.08
N ALA A 12 13.78 -3.59 -0.23
CA ALA A 12 13.94 -3.63 1.23
C ALA A 12 14.64 -4.91 1.70
N MET A 13 14.30 -6.05 1.09
CA MET A 13 14.97 -7.33 1.37
C MET A 13 16.42 -7.36 0.89
N SER A 14 16.72 -6.66 -0.22
CA SER A 14 18.06 -6.63 -0.82
C SER A 14 18.99 -5.62 -0.13
N ARG A 15 18.44 -4.60 0.54
CA ARG A 15 19.17 -3.52 1.21
C ARG A 15 18.72 -3.38 2.67
N PRO A 16 19.03 -4.36 3.54
CA PRO A 16 18.55 -4.37 4.92
C PRO A 16 18.98 -3.15 5.76
N ASP A 17 20.08 -2.50 5.37
CA ASP A 17 20.64 -1.32 6.05
C ASP A 17 20.07 0.02 5.54
N GLU A 18 19.30 0.00 4.44
CA GLU A 18 18.66 1.18 3.86
C GLU A 18 17.17 1.23 4.21
N LYS A 19 16.67 2.40 4.58
CA LYS A 19 15.23 2.62 4.80
C LYS A 19 14.53 2.78 3.45
N ILE A 20 13.58 1.92 3.16
CA ILE A 20 12.78 1.97 1.94
C ILE A 20 11.40 2.52 2.26
N ILE A 21 11.08 3.68 1.68
CA ILE A 21 9.79 4.35 1.84
C ILE A 21 9.07 4.30 0.50
N LEU A 22 7.91 3.65 0.48
CA LEU A 22 7.04 3.57 -0.68
C LEU A 22 5.81 4.44 -0.45
N PHE A 23 5.57 5.40 -1.35
CA PHE A 23 4.27 6.04 -1.51
C PHE A 23 3.51 5.33 -2.61
N ASP A 24 2.37 4.77 -2.26
CA ASP A 24 1.55 3.96 -3.14
C ASP A 24 0.11 4.48 -3.19
N SER A 25 -0.64 3.99 -4.16
CA SER A 25 -2.08 4.26 -4.28
C SER A 25 -2.89 3.03 -3.92
N GLU A 26 -4.09 3.26 -3.43
CA GLU A 26 -5.11 2.24 -3.29
C GLU A 26 -5.40 1.54 -4.63
N GLY A 27 -5.31 2.27 -5.75
CA GLY A 27 -5.46 1.72 -7.09
C GLY A 27 -4.40 0.68 -7.46
N ASP A 28 -3.12 0.89 -7.09
CA ASP A 28 -2.04 -0.09 -7.31
C ASP A 28 -2.22 -1.31 -6.41
N ILE A 29 -2.60 -1.09 -5.14
CA ILE A 29 -2.84 -2.16 -4.16
C ILE A 29 -3.98 -3.07 -4.60
N LEU A 30 -5.08 -2.52 -5.11
CA LEU A 30 -6.20 -3.31 -5.61
C LEU A 30 -5.78 -4.24 -6.77
N MET A 31 -4.77 -3.87 -7.56
CA MET A 31 -4.27 -4.69 -8.66
C MET A 31 -3.32 -5.81 -8.19
N ASN A 32 -2.76 -5.72 -6.98
CA ASN A 32 -1.90 -6.76 -6.41
C ASN A 32 -1.97 -6.80 -4.88
N MET A 33 -3.16 -7.10 -4.38
CA MET A 33 -3.41 -7.20 -2.94
C MET A 33 -2.67 -8.38 -2.30
N GLY A 34 -2.37 -9.42 -3.09
CA GLY A 34 -1.60 -10.59 -2.65
C GLY A 34 -0.18 -10.25 -2.19
N ALA A 35 0.40 -9.13 -2.64
CA ALA A 35 1.70 -8.69 -2.14
C ALA A 35 1.70 -8.43 -0.63
N LEU A 36 0.59 -7.97 -0.06
CA LEU A 36 0.48 -7.64 1.36
C LEU A 36 0.70 -8.86 2.26
N THR A 37 0.24 -10.06 1.86
CA THR A 37 0.45 -11.29 2.65
C THR A 37 1.92 -11.70 2.66
N THR A 38 2.61 -11.56 1.54
CA THR A 38 4.05 -11.86 1.44
C THR A 38 4.88 -10.86 2.26
N ILE A 39 4.54 -9.57 2.16
CA ILE A 39 5.19 -8.50 2.96
C ILE A 39 4.97 -8.76 4.45
N ALA A 40 3.75 -9.13 4.86
CA ALA A 40 3.43 -9.45 6.24
C ALA A 40 4.21 -10.67 6.76
N GLU A 41 4.35 -11.73 5.94
CA GLU A 41 5.12 -12.92 6.31
C GLU A 41 6.60 -12.59 6.57
N LYS A 42 7.22 -11.78 5.68
CA LYS A 42 8.64 -11.44 5.82
C LYS A 42 8.91 -10.30 6.80
N ASN A 43 7.93 -9.42 7.03
CA ASN A 43 7.96 -8.31 7.99
C ASN A 43 9.31 -7.57 8.06
N PRO A 44 9.81 -7.03 6.93
CA PRO A 44 11.09 -6.31 6.91
C PRO A 44 11.04 -5.05 7.78
N LYS A 45 12.04 -4.88 8.65
CA LYS A 45 12.10 -3.76 9.63
C LYS A 45 12.42 -2.40 9.00
N ASN A 46 12.90 -2.40 7.76
CA ASN A 46 13.36 -1.23 7.03
C ASN A 46 12.37 -0.78 5.94
N PHE A 47 11.19 -1.38 5.85
CA PHE A 47 10.19 -1.08 4.82
C PHE A 47 9.00 -0.31 5.39
N TYR A 48 8.66 0.80 4.73
CA TYR A 48 7.56 1.69 5.12
C TYR A 48 6.65 1.90 3.92
N HIS A 49 5.43 1.38 3.97
CA HIS A 49 4.44 1.51 2.90
C HIS A 49 3.43 2.59 3.29
N PHE A 50 3.26 3.60 2.45
CA PHE A 50 2.27 4.66 2.63
C PHE A 50 1.23 4.49 1.54
N VAL A 51 -0.04 4.43 1.94
CA VAL A 51 -1.14 4.29 0.99
C VAL A 51 -1.90 5.59 0.93
N LEU A 52 -1.97 6.16 -0.27
CA LEU A 52 -2.81 7.30 -0.57
C LEU A 52 -4.15 6.75 -1.04
N ASP A 53 -5.21 7.04 -0.29
CA ASP A 53 -6.57 6.62 -0.59
C ASP A 53 -7.40 7.87 -0.91
N ASN A 54 -7.65 8.10 -2.20
CA ASN A 54 -8.47 9.19 -2.72
C ASN A 54 -9.74 8.68 -3.44
N GLY A 55 -9.93 7.37 -3.52
CA GLY A 55 -11.08 6.68 -4.11
C GLY A 55 -11.09 6.61 -5.63
N VAL A 56 -10.06 7.09 -6.34
CA VAL A 56 -10.07 7.19 -7.81
C VAL A 56 -8.72 6.85 -8.46
N TYR A 57 -8.77 6.37 -9.71
CA TYR A 57 -7.61 6.33 -10.60
C TYR A 57 -7.29 7.74 -11.12
N ALA A 58 -6.59 8.53 -10.31
CA ALA A 58 -6.32 9.94 -10.57
C ALA A 58 -5.55 10.19 -11.89
N THR A 59 -4.71 9.25 -12.33
CA THR A 59 -3.86 9.41 -13.51
C THR A 59 -4.55 9.05 -14.83
N THR A 60 -5.70 8.37 -14.79
CA THR A 60 -6.40 7.87 -15.99
C THR A 60 -7.72 8.58 -16.28
N GLY A 61 -8.02 9.65 -15.56
CA GLY A 61 -9.26 10.43 -15.73
C GLY A 61 -10.22 10.40 -14.55
N GLY A 62 -9.78 9.94 -13.37
CA GLY A 62 -10.56 10.07 -12.13
C GLY A 62 -11.70 9.06 -11.99
N GLN A 63 -11.61 7.92 -12.67
CA GLN A 63 -12.59 6.84 -12.51
C GLN A 63 -12.50 6.28 -11.08
N PRO A 64 -13.62 5.96 -10.42
CA PRO A 64 -13.59 5.33 -9.11
C PRO A 64 -12.79 4.04 -9.13
N VAL A 65 -11.99 3.81 -8.07
CA VAL A 65 -11.41 2.48 -7.86
C VAL A 65 -12.52 1.49 -7.48
N PRO A 66 -12.34 0.18 -7.73
CA PRO A 66 -13.30 -0.84 -7.32
C PRO A 66 -13.67 -0.71 -5.83
N ASN A 67 -14.97 -0.53 -5.56
CA ASN A 67 -15.52 -0.44 -4.20
C ASN A 67 -14.91 0.69 -3.33
N ALA A 68 -14.57 1.83 -3.96
CA ALA A 68 -13.87 2.98 -3.37
C ALA A 68 -14.37 3.43 -1.98
N GLU A 69 -15.66 3.32 -1.69
CA GLU A 69 -16.23 3.81 -0.43
C GLU A 69 -16.13 2.81 0.73
N ASN A 70 -16.01 1.51 0.45
CA ASN A 70 -16.17 0.46 1.45
C ASN A 70 -14.88 -0.32 1.76
N VAL A 71 -13.87 -0.24 0.89
CA VAL A 71 -12.61 -0.96 1.12
C VAL A 71 -11.85 -0.32 2.27
N GLN A 72 -11.63 -1.09 3.33
CA GLN A 72 -10.85 -0.67 4.50
C GLN A 72 -9.45 -1.27 4.40
N TYR A 73 -8.52 -0.52 3.79
CA TYR A 73 -7.14 -0.99 3.56
C TYR A 73 -6.37 -1.26 4.86
N ASP A 74 -6.69 -0.56 5.95
CA ASP A 74 -6.07 -0.80 7.26
C ASP A 74 -6.51 -2.15 7.83
N VAL A 75 -7.80 -2.49 7.68
CA VAL A 75 -8.36 -3.78 8.10
C VAL A 75 -7.80 -4.91 7.25
N ILE A 76 -7.69 -4.72 5.94
CA ILE A 76 -7.06 -5.70 5.03
C ILE A 76 -5.62 -5.95 5.45
N ALA A 77 -4.82 -4.89 5.65
CA ALA A 77 -3.43 -5.00 6.07
C ALA A 77 -3.28 -5.76 7.40
N LYS A 78 -4.13 -5.43 8.39
CA LYS A 78 -4.19 -6.15 9.67
C LYS A 78 -4.56 -7.63 9.46
N GLY A 79 -5.54 -7.90 8.60
CA GLY A 79 -5.96 -9.26 8.23
C GLY A 79 -4.86 -10.07 7.55
N CYS A 80 -3.97 -9.43 6.79
CA CYS A 80 -2.77 -10.04 6.23
C CYS A 80 -1.66 -10.30 7.26
N GLY A 81 -1.76 -9.75 8.48
CA GLY A 81 -0.76 -9.91 9.54
C GLY A 81 0.23 -8.75 9.69
N ILE A 82 0.01 -7.62 9.01
CA ILE A 82 0.85 -6.43 9.14
C ILE A 82 0.62 -5.81 10.53
N ARG A 83 1.68 -5.74 11.35
CA ARG A 83 1.64 -5.17 12.71
C ARG A 83 1.93 -3.66 12.68
N LEU A 84 0.92 -2.85 12.98
CA LEU A 84 1.07 -1.42 13.28
C LEU A 84 1.77 -1.26 14.66
N PRO A 85 2.65 -0.26 14.85
CA PRO A 85 2.35 1.14 14.58
C PRO A 85 2.94 1.75 13.30
N ILE A 86 3.91 1.12 12.62
CA ILE A 86 4.60 1.73 11.47
C ILE A 86 5.14 0.67 10.46
N PRO A 87 4.29 0.04 9.63
CA PRO A 87 4.66 0.02 8.21
C PRO A 87 3.45 0.15 7.26
N LEU A 88 2.34 0.73 7.72
CA LEU A 88 1.28 1.20 6.83
C LEU A 88 0.66 2.49 7.40
N ILE A 89 0.96 3.64 6.78
CA ILE A 89 0.24 4.89 7.09
C ILE A 89 -0.67 5.16 5.90
N ILE A 90 -1.97 4.97 6.13
CA ILE A 90 -3.00 5.28 5.13
C ILE A 90 -3.39 6.74 5.31
N TRP A 91 -3.05 7.56 4.33
CA TRP A 91 -3.55 8.92 4.23
C TRP A 91 -4.78 8.91 3.34
N LYS A 92 -5.95 9.10 3.94
CA LYS A 92 -7.14 9.44 3.18
C LYS A 92 -7.00 10.88 2.71
N ILE A 93 -6.69 11.07 1.43
CA ILE A 93 -6.65 12.41 0.85
C ILE A 93 -8.09 12.75 0.50
N LEU A 94 -8.70 13.62 1.31
CA LEU A 94 -10.00 14.19 0.97
C LEU A 94 -9.87 14.91 -0.38
N PRO A 95 -10.82 14.74 -1.31
CA PRO A 95 -10.78 15.44 -2.58
C PRO A 95 -10.73 16.95 -2.33
N ILE A 96 -9.79 17.61 -3.00
CA ILE A 96 -9.78 19.08 -3.10
C ILE A 96 -10.86 19.42 -4.12
N THR A 97 -12.11 19.56 -3.65
CA THR A 97 -13.23 20.15 -4.41
C THR A 97 -13.91 21.18 -3.54
#